data_AF-U6L3S8-F1
#
_entry.id   AF-U6L3S8-F1
#
_cell.length_a   1.000
_cell.length_b   1.000
_cell.length_c   1.000
_cell.angle_alpha   90.00
_cell.angle_beta   90.00
_cell.angle_gamma   90.00
#
_symmetry.space_group_name_H-M   'P 1'
#
loop_
_entity.id
_entity.type
_entity.pdbx_description
1 polymer ?
#
loop_
_entity_poly.entity_id
_entity_poly.type
_entity_poly.pdbx_seq_one_letter_code
_entity_poly.pdbx_strand_id
1 'polypeptide(L)'
;MGKVSKARKRKGRQQAQKSDAMDEDKPQNSGKLSETAKGEEEGAEGTSSHALFKRHASERKAVKQKIAVLKQRRKKLRKKFPKEAAEKREINKKIKSLIKEITDKHEKELKELGIIKTAGADELKDEDIDIDN
;
A
#
# COMPACT_ATOMS: atom_id res chain seq x y z
N MET A 1 54.03 -39.88 -11.86
CA MET A 1 53.17 -39.01 -12.69
C MET A 1 52.20 -38.26 -11.77
N GLY A 2 52.06 -36.95 -11.97
CA GLY A 2 51.69 -35.97 -10.95
C GLY A 2 50.25 -36.02 -10.42
N LYS A 3 50.12 -35.72 -9.12
CA LYS A 3 48.86 -35.57 -8.37
C LYS A 3 48.25 -34.20 -8.71
N VAL A 4 46.99 -34.16 -9.17
CA VAL A 4 46.28 -32.92 -9.48
C VAL A 4 45.60 -32.39 -8.22
N SER A 5 46.18 -31.34 -7.63
CA SER A 5 45.71 -30.68 -6.41
C SER A 5 44.43 -29.88 -6.67
N LYS A 6 43.31 -30.31 -6.08
CA LYS A 6 42.01 -29.62 -6.12
C LYS A 6 41.99 -28.45 -5.14
N ALA A 7 42.51 -27.29 -5.56
CA ALA A 7 42.41 -26.05 -4.79
C ALA A 7 41.12 -25.28 -5.15
N ARG A 8 40.05 -25.44 -4.35
CA ARG A 8 38.95 -24.45 -4.33
C ARG A 8 38.96 -23.67 -3.02
N LYS A 9 39.28 -22.39 -3.20
CA LYS A 9 39.34 -21.26 -2.25
C LYS A 9 38.10 -21.24 -1.34
N ARG A 10 38.27 -21.56 -0.05
CA ARG A 10 37.27 -21.28 1.00
C ARG A 10 37.35 -19.78 1.31
N LYS A 11 36.38 -19.00 0.83
CA LYS A 11 36.21 -17.59 1.22
C LYS A 11 35.54 -17.54 2.59
N GLY A 12 36.13 -16.75 3.49
CA GLY A 12 36.01 -16.87 4.93
C GLY A 12 34.61 -16.66 5.51
N ARG A 13 34.31 -17.47 6.52
CA ARG A 13 33.27 -17.25 7.52
C ARG A 13 33.98 -17.02 8.85
N GLN A 14 34.38 -15.78 9.11
CA GLN A 14 34.74 -15.30 10.45
C GLN A 14 33.44 -14.82 11.12
N GLN A 15 33.00 -15.51 12.18
CA GLN A 15 33.08 -15.06 13.58
C GLN A 15 32.28 -13.77 13.82
N ALA A 16 31.09 -13.87 14.41
CA ALA A 16 30.83 -13.96 15.85
C ALA A 16 30.77 -12.58 16.53
N GLN A 17 29.55 -12.09 16.72
CA GLN A 17 29.15 -11.19 17.81
C GLN A 17 27.82 -11.76 18.31
N LYS A 18 27.83 -12.64 19.32
CA LYS A 18 27.76 -12.34 20.76
C LYS A 18 26.59 -11.41 21.10
N SER A 19 25.60 -12.07 21.68
CA SER A 19 24.54 -11.61 22.59
C SER A 19 24.86 -10.34 23.36
N ASP A 20 23.93 -9.38 23.29
CA ASP A 20 23.55 -8.57 24.45
C ASP A 20 22.06 -8.79 24.71
N ALA A 21 21.80 -9.44 25.84
CA ALA A 21 20.52 -9.44 26.52
C ALA A 21 20.53 -8.24 27.47
N MET A 22 19.66 -7.27 27.21
CA MET A 22 19.18 -6.27 28.16
C MET A 22 17.71 -6.02 27.75
N ASP A 23 16.75 -6.65 28.41
CA ASP A 23 16.09 -6.18 29.64
C ASP A 23 14.87 -5.31 29.32
N GLU A 24 13.90 -5.40 30.21
CA GLU A 24 12.47 -5.21 30.06
C GLU A 24 12.02 -3.74 29.87
N ASP A 25 10.84 -3.63 29.26
CA ASP A 25 9.78 -2.65 29.56
C ASP A 25 10.13 -1.14 29.66
N LYS A 26 9.75 -0.38 28.61
CA LYS A 26 9.40 1.04 28.80
C LYS A 26 8.40 1.55 27.76
N PRO A 27 7.18 1.97 28.15
CA PRO A 27 6.25 2.65 27.26
C PRO A 27 6.62 4.13 27.15
N GLN A 28 7.03 4.59 25.97
CA GLN A 28 7.15 6.03 25.69
C GLN A 28 5.87 6.55 25.02
N ASN A 29 4.92 6.89 25.88
CA ASN A 29 3.83 7.78 25.58
C ASN A 29 4.27 9.22 25.89
N SER A 30 4.65 10.02 24.89
CA SER A 30 4.60 11.48 24.93
C SER A 30 5.02 12.08 23.60
N GLY A 31 4.03 12.43 22.77
CA GLY A 31 4.25 13.08 21.48
C GLY A 31 2.97 13.69 20.93
N LYS A 32 2.32 14.50 21.75
CA LYS A 32 1.20 15.40 21.46
C LYS A 32 1.25 15.97 20.04
N LEU A 33 0.44 15.42 19.13
CA LEU A 33 -0.03 16.11 17.94
C LEU A 33 -1.55 16.26 18.08
N SER A 34 -1.89 17.41 18.65
CA SER A 34 -3.17 18.11 18.64
C SER A 34 -4.33 17.39 17.94
N GLU A 35 -5.23 16.94 18.79
CA GLU A 35 -6.67 16.94 18.59
C GLU A 35 -7.16 18.31 18.07
N THR A 36 -7.79 18.31 16.89
CA THR A 36 -8.83 19.22 16.35
C THR A 36 -9.03 18.77 14.89
N ALA A 37 -10.18 18.37 14.38
CA ALA A 37 -11.55 18.64 14.79
C ALA A 37 -12.44 17.45 14.44
N LYS A 38 -13.31 17.11 15.38
CA LYS A 38 -14.48 16.26 15.20
C LYS A 38 -15.66 17.22 15.25
N GLY A 39 -16.48 17.27 14.20
CA GLY A 39 -17.81 17.88 14.24
C GLY A 39 -17.97 19.18 13.44
N GLU A 40 -18.88 19.11 12.46
CA GLU A 40 -19.83 20.15 12.03
C GLU A 40 -19.29 21.41 11.33
N GLU A 41 -19.51 21.51 10.02
CA GLU A 41 -20.63 22.33 9.51
C GLU A 41 -20.97 21.95 8.06
N GLU A 42 -22.25 21.68 7.84
CA GLU A 42 -22.91 21.87 6.55
C GLU A 42 -22.74 23.33 6.15
N GLY A 43 -22.12 23.60 5.02
CA GLY A 43 -21.90 24.97 4.58
C GLY A 43 -21.51 25.00 3.11
N ALA A 44 -22.52 25.17 2.27
CA ALA A 44 -22.38 25.36 0.85
C ALA A 44 -21.62 26.66 0.54
N GLU A 45 -20.29 26.65 0.59
CA GLU A 45 -19.47 27.74 0.08
C GLU A 45 -18.30 27.14 -0.70
N GLY A 46 -18.50 27.10 -2.02
CA GLY A 46 -17.56 26.71 -3.08
C GLY A 46 -16.44 25.78 -2.64
N THR A 47 -16.60 24.47 -2.84
CA THR A 47 -15.54 23.48 -2.58
C THR A 47 -14.24 23.92 -3.27
N SER A 48 -13.39 24.63 -2.54
CA SER A 48 -12.09 25.05 -3.03
C SER A 48 -11.38 23.79 -3.50
N SER A 49 -10.78 23.83 -4.69
CA SER A 49 -10.13 22.66 -5.30
C SER A 49 -9.19 21.96 -4.30
N HIS A 50 -8.57 22.73 -3.41
CA HIS A 50 -7.72 22.23 -2.33
C HIS A 50 -8.44 21.33 -1.31
N ALA A 51 -9.67 21.70 -0.91
CA ALA A 51 -10.49 20.88 -0.01
C ALA A 51 -10.88 19.54 -0.66
N LEU A 52 -11.17 19.56 -1.97
CA LEU A 52 -11.46 18.36 -2.74
C LEU A 52 -10.26 17.40 -2.79
N PHE A 53 -9.05 17.91 -3.06
CA PHE A 53 -7.85 17.08 -3.05
C PHE A 53 -7.55 16.48 -1.67
N LYS A 54 -7.79 17.21 -0.58
CA LYS A 54 -7.69 16.66 0.79
C LYS A 54 -8.66 15.50 1.01
N ARG A 55 -9.91 15.64 0.54
CA ARG A 55 -10.91 14.56 0.59
C ARG A 55 -10.48 13.36 -0.26
N HIS A 56 -10.01 13.58 -1.48
CA HIS A 56 -9.52 12.49 -2.34
C HIS A 56 -8.36 11.74 -1.70
N ALA A 57 -7.42 12.45 -1.09
CA ALA A 57 -6.28 11.85 -0.40
C ALA A 57 -6.71 10.97 0.79
N SER A 58 -7.67 11.43 1.60
CA SER A 58 -8.17 10.63 2.73
C SER A 58 -8.93 9.39 2.25
N GLU A 59 -9.76 9.52 1.20
CA GLU A 59 -10.45 8.39 0.57
C GLU A 59 -9.45 7.36 -0.01
N ARG A 60 -8.40 7.83 -0.70
CA ARG A 60 -7.33 6.96 -1.22
C ARG A 60 -6.62 6.22 -0.10
N LYS A 61 -6.30 6.89 1.01
CA LYS A 61 -5.69 6.24 2.19
C LYS A 61 -6.59 5.15 2.75
N ALA A 62 -7.90 5.42 2.92
CA ALA A 62 -8.86 4.44 3.41
C ALA A 62 -8.97 3.22 2.48
N VAL A 63 -9.03 3.43 1.15
CA VAL A 63 -9.06 2.33 0.19
C VAL A 63 -7.75 1.56 0.14
N LYS A 64 -6.59 2.22 0.21
CA LYS A 64 -5.28 1.55 0.31
C LYS A 64 -5.21 0.63 1.53
N GLN A 65 -5.71 1.05 2.68
CA GLN A 65 -5.80 0.20 3.88
C GLN A 65 -6.70 -1.03 3.65
N LYS A 66 -7.89 -0.84 3.06
CA LYS A 66 -8.79 -1.95 2.71
C LYS A 66 -8.12 -2.95 1.75
N ILE A 67 -7.42 -2.45 0.73
CA ILE A 67 -6.67 -3.27 -0.23
C ILE A 67 -5.55 -4.03 0.47
N ALA A 68 -4.84 -3.42 1.43
CA ALA A 68 -3.79 -4.10 2.19
C ALA A 68 -4.36 -5.30 2.98
N VAL A 69 -5.49 -5.13 3.66
CA VAL A 69 -6.19 -6.23 4.36
C VAL A 69 -6.61 -7.34 3.37
N LEU A 70 -7.16 -6.97 2.22
CA LEU A 70 -7.52 -7.93 1.17
C LEU A 70 -6.30 -8.68 0.61
N LYS A 71 -5.17 -7.98 0.37
CA LYS A 71 -3.90 -8.60 -0.05
C LYS A 71 -3.37 -9.57 0.99
N GLN A 72 -3.45 -9.23 2.28
CA GLN A 72 -3.08 -10.13 3.37
C GLN A 72 -3.97 -11.38 3.40
N ARG A 73 -5.30 -11.22 3.29
CA ARG A 73 -6.23 -12.36 3.21
C ARG A 73 -5.92 -13.25 2.01
N ARG A 74 -5.68 -12.65 0.84
CA ARG A 74 -5.28 -13.37 -0.39
C ARG A 74 -4.00 -14.17 -0.22
N LYS A 75 -3.02 -13.64 0.53
CA LYS A 75 -1.74 -14.30 0.80
C LYS A 75 -1.92 -15.56 1.66
N LYS A 76 -2.84 -15.53 2.63
CA LYS A 76 -3.12 -16.66 3.53
C LYS A 76 -3.83 -17.83 2.84
N LEU A 77 -4.67 -17.55 1.84
CA LEU A 77 -5.33 -18.58 1.04
C LEU A 77 -4.30 -19.38 0.21
N ARG A 78 -4.55 -20.65 -0.07
CA ARG A 78 -3.70 -21.53 -0.88
C ARG A 78 -4.36 -21.82 -2.22
N LYS A 79 -3.57 -21.93 -3.29
CA LYS A 79 -4.09 -22.19 -4.65
C LYS A 79 -4.51 -23.65 -4.86
N LYS A 80 -4.04 -24.57 -4.01
CA LYS A 80 -4.26 -26.01 -4.14
C LYS A 80 -5.69 -26.44 -3.78
N PHE A 81 -6.37 -25.67 -2.94
CA PHE A 81 -7.75 -25.96 -2.55
C PHE A 81 -8.73 -25.20 -3.48
N PRO A 82 -9.68 -25.88 -4.14
CA PRO A 82 -10.56 -25.25 -5.12
C PRO A 82 -11.44 -24.15 -4.51
N LYS A 83 -11.91 -24.33 -3.26
CA LYS A 83 -12.68 -23.32 -2.52
C LYS A 83 -11.85 -22.05 -2.27
N GLU A 84 -10.63 -22.21 -1.75
CA GLU A 84 -9.72 -21.09 -1.49
C GLU A 84 -9.23 -20.41 -2.79
N ALA A 85 -9.10 -21.16 -3.88
CA ALA A 85 -8.77 -20.62 -5.20
C ALA A 85 -9.89 -19.73 -5.75
N ALA A 86 -11.15 -20.09 -5.54
CA ALA A 86 -12.30 -19.24 -5.86
C ALA A 86 -12.27 -17.95 -5.03
N GLU A 87 -12.06 -18.05 -3.71
CA GLU A 87 -11.91 -16.87 -2.84
C GLU A 87 -10.76 -15.95 -3.28
N LYS A 88 -9.62 -16.49 -3.72
CA LYS A 88 -8.53 -15.66 -4.28
C LYS A 88 -8.96 -14.88 -5.51
N ARG A 89 -9.74 -15.48 -6.40
CA ARG A 89 -10.27 -14.81 -7.60
C ARG A 89 -11.24 -13.71 -7.21
N GLU A 90 -12.11 -13.95 -6.24
CA GLU A 90 -13.03 -12.95 -5.71
C GLU A 90 -12.29 -11.78 -5.06
N ILE A 91 -11.27 -12.05 -4.24
CA ILE A 91 -10.46 -10.99 -3.63
C ILE A 91 -9.75 -10.16 -4.71
N ASN A 92 -9.21 -10.80 -5.75
CA ASN A 92 -8.61 -10.08 -6.87
C ASN A 92 -9.64 -9.19 -7.61
N LYS A 93 -10.86 -9.69 -7.83
CA LYS A 93 -11.95 -8.89 -8.42
C LYS A 93 -12.30 -7.69 -7.54
N LYS A 94 -12.44 -7.89 -6.22
CA LYS A 94 -12.73 -6.83 -5.24
C LYS A 94 -11.63 -5.76 -5.18
N ILE A 95 -10.36 -6.14 -5.24
CA ILE A 95 -9.26 -5.17 -5.29
C ILE A 95 -9.35 -4.33 -6.56
N LYS A 96 -9.59 -4.96 -7.72
CA LYS A 96 -9.73 -4.24 -9.00
C LYS A 96 -10.94 -3.31 -9.00
N SER A 97 -12.08 -3.76 -8.46
CA SER A 97 -13.29 -2.93 -8.38
C SER A 97 -13.08 -1.72 -7.48
N LEU A 98 -12.50 -1.90 -6.28
CA LEU A 98 -12.21 -0.80 -5.36
C LEU A 98 -11.28 0.26 -5.97
N ILE A 99 -10.25 -0.15 -6.73
CA ILE A 99 -9.36 0.77 -7.43
C ILE A 99 -10.14 1.52 -8.51
N LYS A 100 -10.90 0.81 -9.34
CA LYS A 100 -11.67 1.42 -10.42
C LYS A 100 -12.71 2.41 -9.88
N GLU A 101 -13.49 2.02 -8.88
CA GLU A 101 -14.54 2.83 -8.29
C GLU A 101 -14.00 4.16 -7.73
N ILE A 102 -12.89 4.12 -6.99
CA ILE A 102 -12.33 5.35 -6.42
C ILE A 102 -11.69 6.25 -7.48
N THR A 103 -11.01 5.66 -8.47
CA THR A 103 -10.44 6.41 -9.59
C THR A 103 -11.54 7.06 -10.42
N ASP A 104 -12.57 6.31 -10.81
CA ASP A 104 -13.70 6.81 -11.60
C ASP A 104 -14.43 7.93 -10.85
N LYS A 105 -14.60 7.81 -9.52
CA LYS A 105 -15.21 8.86 -8.69
C LYS A 105 -14.37 10.12 -8.68
N HIS A 106 -13.07 10.01 -8.39
CA HIS A 106 -12.17 11.17 -8.32
C HIS A 106 -12.01 11.84 -9.68
N GLU A 107 -11.92 11.07 -10.77
CA GLU A 107 -11.86 11.61 -12.13
C GLU A 107 -13.13 12.36 -12.52
N LYS A 108 -14.31 11.84 -12.17
CA LYS A 108 -15.59 12.52 -12.44
C LYS A 108 -15.64 13.86 -11.72
N GLU A 109 -15.31 13.87 -10.43
CA GLU A 109 -15.30 15.09 -9.62
C GLU A 109 -14.30 16.13 -10.16
N LEU A 110 -13.13 15.69 -10.64
CA LEU A 110 -12.14 16.59 -11.25
C LEU A 110 -12.55 17.10 -12.64
N LYS A 111 -13.29 16.29 -13.41
CA LYS A 111 -13.87 16.69 -14.71
C LYS A 111 -14.99 17.70 -14.52
N GLU A 112 -15.88 17.49 -13.55
CA GLU A 112 -16.99 18.40 -13.22
C GLU A 112 -16.48 19.78 -12.78
N LEU A 113 -15.36 19.83 -12.05
CA LEU A 113 -14.72 21.08 -11.64
C LEU A 113 -13.83 21.71 -12.72
N GLY A 114 -13.73 21.08 -13.91
CA GLY A 114 -12.92 21.59 -15.02
C GLY A 114 -11.41 21.64 -14.73
N ILE A 115 -10.95 20.98 -13.66
CA ILE A 115 -9.56 20.99 -13.22
C ILE A 115 -8.69 20.14 -14.15
N ILE A 116 -9.23 19.04 -14.68
CA ILE A 116 -8.55 18.21 -15.69
C ILE A 116 -9.18 18.49 -17.06
N LYS A 117 -8.53 19.34 -17.86
CA LYS A 117 -8.75 19.34 -19.32
C LYS A 117 -8.08 18.10 -19.89
N THR A 118 -8.81 17.35 -20.70
CA THR A 118 -8.38 16.12 -21.35
C THR A 118 -7.18 16.35 -22.27
N ALA A 119 -5.98 16.36 -21.72
CA ALA A 119 -4.72 16.25 -22.44
C ALA A 119 -3.71 15.58 -21.50
N GLY A 120 -3.52 14.27 -21.65
CA GLY A 120 -2.50 13.53 -20.88
C GLY A 120 -3.01 12.64 -19.75
N ALA A 121 -4.05 11.84 -19.99
CA ALA A 121 -4.42 10.72 -19.11
C ALA A 121 -3.40 9.55 -19.16
N ASP A 122 -2.11 9.86 -19.20
CA ASP A 122 -1.00 8.90 -19.26
C ASP A 122 -0.08 8.95 -18.03
N GLU A 123 -0.05 10.03 -17.25
CA GLU A 123 0.91 10.13 -16.12
C GLU A 123 0.52 9.32 -14.86
N LEU A 124 -0.67 8.72 -14.79
CA LEU A 124 -1.10 7.90 -13.64
C LEU A 124 -1.05 6.39 -13.90
N LYS A 125 -0.58 5.94 -15.07
CA LYS A 125 -0.46 4.51 -15.38
C LYS A 125 0.87 3.89 -14.94
N ASP A 126 1.92 4.68 -14.75
CA ASP A 126 3.28 4.16 -14.74
C ASP A 126 4.00 4.16 -13.38
N GLU A 127 3.45 4.75 -12.31
CA GLU A 127 4.28 4.95 -11.10
C GLU A 127 4.22 3.89 -9.99
N ASP A 128 3.33 2.89 -9.95
CA ASP A 128 3.23 2.06 -8.71
C ASP A 128 2.62 0.65 -8.87
N ILE A 129 2.91 -0.05 -9.98
CA ILE A 129 2.59 -1.49 -10.09
C ILE A 129 3.89 -2.28 -10.32
N ASP A 130 4.83 -2.14 -9.38
CA ASP A 130 5.83 -3.19 -9.13
C ASP A 130 5.10 -4.42 -8.54
N ILE A 131 4.45 -5.17 -9.43
CA ILE A 131 4.08 -6.55 -9.19
C ILE A 131 5.36 -7.35 -9.39
N ASP A 132 6.12 -7.51 -8.30
CA ASP A 132 7.10 -8.58 -8.18
C ASP A 132 6.40 -9.90 -8.54
N ASN A 133 6.85 -10.51 -9.63
CA ASN A 133 6.35 -11.76 -10.17
C ASN A 133 7.28 -12.91 -9.79
#